data_AF-A0A8D9BJR3-F1
#
_entry.id   AF-A0A8D9BJR3-F1
#
_cell.length_a   1.000
_cell.length_b   1.000
_cell.length_c   1.000
_cell.angle_alpha   90.00
_cell.angle_beta   90.00
_cell.angle_gamma   90.00
#
_symmetry.space_group_name_H-M   'P 1'
#
loop_
_entity.id
_entity.type
_entity.pdbx_description
1 polymer ?
#
loop_
_entity_poly.entity_id
_entity_poly.type
_entity_poly.pdbx_seq_one_letter_code
_entity_poly.pdbx_strand_id
1 'polypeptide(L)'
;MQCSLILISHVMLWYSTLVTPVFSYTVHVEEILTDENRLGGTGKSYVEHRVTREDAEKAAMLLQPTLMVGTGCKNCSKREMLYCMSEDVIQDHCCCDRKFHEAFPYVEHTCFVRERLCSTVVPNCGEYARIQNCCCHQYLGAKWKQKTSSAPWFKSWELSILPAVLSTLRLCQHI
;
A
#
# COMPACT_ATOMS: atom_id res chain seq x y z
N MET A 1 -54.43 0.91 14.64
CA MET A 1 -53.20 0.85 15.47
C MET A 1 -52.53 -0.54 15.40
N GLN A 2 -52.35 -1.12 14.20
CA GLN A 2 -51.79 -2.48 14.05
C GLN A 2 -50.74 -2.61 12.94
N CYS A 3 -50.45 -1.54 12.18
CA CYS A 3 -49.37 -1.53 11.19
C CYS A 3 -48.00 -1.16 11.79
N SER A 4 -47.99 -0.49 12.95
CA SER A 4 -46.76 0.07 13.55
C SER A 4 -45.83 -0.97 14.16
N LEU A 5 -46.34 -2.13 14.59
CA LEU A 5 -45.56 -3.12 15.34
C LEU A 5 -44.87 -4.17 14.45
N ILE A 6 -45.37 -4.39 13.22
CA ILE A 6 -44.80 -5.41 12.31
C ILE A 6 -43.63 -4.83 11.49
N LEU A 7 -43.62 -3.53 11.21
CA LEU A 7 -42.51 -2.88 10.48
C LEU A 7 -41.26 -2.69 11.35
N ILE A 8 -41.42 -2.51 12.67
CA ILE A 8 -40.28 -2.32 13.59
C ILE A 8 -39.50 -3.63 13.77
N SER A 9 -40.16 -4.79 13.77
CA SER A 9 -39.48 -6.08 13.95
C SER A 9 -38.64 -6.49 12.73
N HIS A 10 -39.07 -6.15 11.51
CA HIS A 10 -38.29 -6.46 10.31
C HIS A 10 -37.12 -5.50 10.05
N VAL A 11 -37.25 -4.21 10.42
CA VAL A 11 -36.15 -3.23 10.30
C VAL A 11 -35.02 -3.52 11.31
N MET A 12 -35.35 -3.96 12.53
CA MET A 12 -34.35 -4.27 13.56
C MET A 12 -33.60 -5.60 13.34
N LEU A 13 -34.19 -6.55 12.62
CA LEU A 13 -33.54 -7.82 12.28
C LEU A 13 -32.60 -7.73 11.06
N TRP A 14 -32.74 -6.71 10.21
CA TRP A 14 -31.78 -6.42 9.15
C TRP A 14 -30.64 -5.49 9.59
N TYR A 15 -30.85 -4.67 10.62
CA TYR A 15 -29.81 -3.77 11.14
C TYR A 15 -28.74 -4.50 11.97
N SER A 16 -29.07 -5.67 12.52
CA SER A 16 -28.21 -6.40 13.46
C SER A 16 -27.14 -7.28 12.79
N THR A 17 -27.15 -7.43 11.47
CA THR A 17 -26.11 -8.17 10.72
C THR A 17 -25.16 -7.29 9.91
N LEU A 18 -25.35 -5.96 9.90
CA LEU A 18 -24.51 -5.00 9.17
C LEU A 18 -23.57 -4.17 10.06
N VAL A 19 -23.40 -4.55 11.33
CA VAL A 19 -22.40 -3.94 12.21
C VAL A 19 -21.54 -5.04 12.83
N THR A 20 -20.82 -5.77 11.98
CA THR A 20 -19.53 -6.29 12.44
C THR A 20 -18.58 -5.10 12.48
N PRO A 21 -18.01 -4.74 13.65
CA PRO A 21 -16.92 -3.78 13.66
C PRO A 21 -15.77 -4.41 12.88
N VAL A 22 -15.57 -3.89 11.66
CA VAL A 22 -14.29 -3.97 10.96
C VAL A 22 -13.22 -3.61 11.98
N PHE A 23 -12.25 -4.50 12.12
CA PHE A 23 -11.03 -4.31 12.90
C PHE A 23 -10.60 -2.84 12.83
N SER A 24 -10.68 -2.15 13.97
CA SER A 24 -9.99 -0.89 14.17
C SER A 24 -8.49 -1.16 14.06
N TYR A 25 -7.96 -1.03 12.85
CA TYR A 25 -6.56 -0.65 12.71
C TYR A 25 -6.48 0.81 13.13
N THR A 26 -6.32 1.06 14.42
CA THR A 26 -5.70 2.30 14.87
C THR A 26 -4.29 2.27 14.31
N VAL A 27 -4.09 2.92 13.16
CA VAL A 27 -2.76 3.39 12.78
C VAL A 27 -2.41 4.40 13.86
N HIS A 28 -1.65 3.95 14.86
CA HIS A 28 -0.89 4.85 15.69
C HIS A 28 0.03 5.56 14.70
N VAL A 29 -0.32 6.79 14.31
CA VAL A 29 0.68 7.75 13.87
C VAL A 29 1.43 8.07 15.14
N GLU A 30 2.36 7.18 15.50
CA GLU A 30 3.44 7.55 16.38
C GLU A 30 4.19 8.62 15.58
N GLU A 31 4.09 9.84 16.08
CA GLU A 31 4.94 10.94 15.70
C GLU A 31 6.37 10.38 15.72
N ILE A 32 6.94 10.11 14.55
CA ILE A 32 8.36 9.80 14.42
C ILE A 32 9.08 11.12 14.68
N LEU A 33 9.08 11.52 15.95
CA LEU A 33 10.21 12.18 16.56
C LEU A 33 11.40 11.28 16.25
N THR A 34 12.17 11.72 15.26
CA THR A 34 13.54 11.31 14.97
C THR A 34 14.17 10.50 16.11
N ASP A 35 14.13 9.17 16.01
CA ASP A 35 14.93 8.29 16.86
C ASP A 35 16.38 8.41 16.39
N GLU A 36 17.06 9.41 16.95
CA GLU A 36 18.48 9.66 16.78
C GLU A 36 19.34 8.66 17.60
N ASN A 37 18.89 7.41 17.81
CA ASN A 37 19.60 6.56 18.77
C ASN A 37 19.67 5.05 18.46
N ARG A 38 20.02 4.69 17.21
CA ARG A 38 20.56 3.35 16.95
C ARG A 38 21.72 3.23 15.96
N LEU A 39 22.61 4.22 15.89
CA LEU A 39 24.00 4.02 15.43
C LEU A 39 24.81 5.28 15.76
N GLY A 40 25.86 5.12 16.57
CA GLY A 40 26.76 6.20 16.96
C GLY A 40 27.32 6.99 15.76
N GLY A 41 26.74 8.16 15.54
CA GLY A 41 27.18 9.12 14.53
C GLY A 41 26.26 10.33 14.52
N THR A 42 26.71 11.42 15.12
CA THR A 42 26.14 12.77 15.04
C THR A 42 26.31 13.33 13.62
N GLY A 43 25.72 12.68 12.62
CA GLY A 43 25.74 13.12 11.23
C GLY A 43 24.38 13.69 10.86
N LYS A 44 24.34 14.88 10.25
CA LYS A 44 23.09 15.47 9.79
C LYS A 44 22.58 14.63 8.63
N SER A 45 21.43 13.98 8.81
CA SER A 45 20.75 13.28 7.71
C SER A 45 19.73 14.24 7.07
N TYR A 46 19.74 14.30 5.74
CA TYR A 46 18.79 15.09 4.97
C TYR A 46 17.96 14.14 4.12
N VAL A 47 16.67 14.41 3.96
CA VAL A 47 15.83 13.61 3.05
C VAL A 47 16.33 13.81 1.62
N GLU A 48 16.74 12.73 0.97
CA GLU A 48 17.16 12.75 -0.43
C GLU A 48 15.93 12.75 -1.35
N HIS A 49 15.02 11.79 -1.12
CA HIS A 49 13.70 11.71 -1.74
C HIS A 49 12.73 10.89 -0.87
N ARG A 50 11.44 10.97 -1.20
CA ARG A 50 10.36 10.24 -0.54
C ARG A 50 9.29 9.88 -1.54
N VAL A 51 8.86 8.62 -1.51
CA VAL A 51 7.65 8.13 -2.16
C VAL A 51 6.58 7.99 -1.09
N THR A 52 5.52 8.80 -1.17
CA THR A 52 4.41 8.73 -0.23
C THR A 52 3.54 7.51 -0.51
N ARG A 53 2.74 7.07 0.46
CA ARG A 53 1.75 6.02 0.26
C ARG A 53 0.80 6.31 -0.89
N GLU A 54 0.30 7.54 -0.99
CA GLU A 54 -0.62 7.95 -2.04
C GLU A 54 0.03 7.92 -3.43
N ASP A 55 1.31 8.30 -3.53
CA ASP A 55 2.07 8.22 -4.78
C ASP A 55 2.38 6.76 -5.16
N ALA A 56 2.77 5.94 -4.16
CA ALA A 56 3.01 4.51 -4.34
C ALA A 56 1.77 3.78 -4.85
N GLU A 57 0.59 4.06 -4.29
CA GLU A 57 -0.68 3.47 -4.72
C GLU A 57 -1.02 3.86 -6.17
N LYS A 58 -0.88 5.15 -6.53
CA LYS A 58 -1.10 5.62 -7.91
C LYS A 58 -0.15 4.95 -8.90
N ALA A 59 1.14 4.85 -8.57
CA ALA A 59 2.11 4.19 -9.42
C ALA A 59 1.84 2.69 -9.55
N ALA A 60 1.47 2.03 -8.45
CA ALA A 60 1.13 0.60 -8.42
C ALA A 60 -0.06 0.27 -9.32
N MET A 61 -1.08 1.14 -9.39
CA MET A 61 -2.23 0.96 -10.30
C MET A 61 -1.82 0.91 -11.78
N LEU A 62 -0.74 1.55 -12.17
CA LEU A 62 -0.26 1.62 -13.56
C LEU A 62 0.70 0.48 -13.93
N LEU A 63 1.12 -0.34 -12.97
CA LEU A 63 2.11 -1.39 -13.21
C LEU A 63 1.60 -2.46 -14.18
N GLN A 64 2.54 -2.94 -15.00
CA GLN A 64 2.45 -4.13 -15.84
C GLN A 64 3.65 -5.05 -15.54
N PRO A 65 3.63 -5.81 -14.42
CA PRO A 65 4.81 -6.54 -13.92
C PRO A 65 5.42 -7.54 -14.91
N THR A 66 4.60 -8.11 -15.79
CA THR A 66 5.04 -9.04 -16.85
C THR A 66 5.95 -8.39 -17.89
N LEU A 67 5.91 -7.06 -18.03
CA LEU A 67 6.76 -6.31 -18.95
C LEU A 67 8.03 -5.77 -18.29
N MET A 68 8.23 -6.03 -17.00
CA MET A 68 9.29 -5.42 -16.19
C MET A 68 10.51 -6.34 -15.98
N VAL A 69 10.68 -7.35 -16.83
CA VAL A 69 11.87 -8.23 -16.80
C VAL A 69 12.88 -7.71 -17.82
N GLY A 70 14.09 -7.37 -17.35
CA GLY A 70 15.17 -6.94 -18.22
C GLY A 70 15.54 -7.98 -19.30
N THR A 71 15.96 -7.50 -20.47
CA THR A 71 16.42 -8.38 -21.55
C THR A 71 17.71 -9.11 -21.14
N GLY A 72 17.80 -10.42 -21.43
CA GLY A 72 18.98 -11.23 -21.12
C GLY A 72 19.08 -11.72 -19.66
N CYS A 73 18.04 -11.51 -18.86
CA CYS A 73 17.99 -12.00 -17.48
C CYS A 73 17.85 -13.52 -17.40
N LYS A 74 18.54 -14.11 -16.42
CA LYS A 74 18.35 -15.51 -16.02
C LYS A 74 17.19 -15.61 -15.03
N ASN A 75 16.70 -16.83 -14.80
CA ASN A 75 15.73 -17.07 -13.74
C ASN A 75 16.29 -16.67 -12.37
N CYS A 76 15.47 -15.98 -11.59
CA CYS A 76 15.79 -15.59 -10.23
C CYS A 76 15.80 -16.81 -9.30
N SER A 77 16.82 -16.90 -8.48
CA SER A 77 16.90 -17.86 -7.39
C SER A 77 15.88 -17.53 -6.29
N LYS A 78 15.54 -18.52 -5.47
CA LYS A 78 14.67 -18.31 -4.30
C LYS A 78 15.19 -17.22 -3.36
N ARG A 79 16.52 -17.08 -3.23
CA ARG A 79 17.13 -16.05 -2.37
C ARG A 79 16.90 -14.66 -2.94
N GLU A 80 17.10 -14.46 -4.24
CA GLU A 80 16.84 -13.18 -4.91
C GLU A 80 15.36 -12.81 -4.81
N MET A 81 14.46 -13.77 -5.00
CA MET A 81 13.02 -13.54 -4.84
C MET A 81 12.68 -13.09 -3.41
N LEU A 82 13.24 -13.75 -2.39
CA LEU A 82 13.02 -13.38 -0.99
C LEU A 82 13.57 -11.98 -0.67
N TYR A 83 14.77 -11.67 -1.16
CA TYR A 83 15.39 -10.35 -1.04
C TYR A 83 14.51 -9.26 -1.68
N CYS A 84 13.98 -9.49 -2.88
CA CYS A 84 13.09 -8.52 -3.53
C CYS A 84 11.77 -8.28 -2.79
N MET A 85 11.37 -9.20 -1.89
CA MET A 85 10.13 -9.10 -1.12
C MET A 85 10.33 -8.54 0.29
N SER A 86 11.59 -8.39 0.75
CA SER A 86 11.96 -7.79 2.02
C SER A 86 12.20 -6.29 1.91
N GLU A 87 12.41 -5.62 3.04
CA GLU A 87 12.79 -4.21 3.09
C GLU A 87 14.24 -3.97 2.64
N ASP A 88 15.06 -5.03 2.52
CA ASP A 88 16.47 -4.94 2.17
C ASP A 88 16.66 -4.34 0.77
N VAL A 89 15.74 -4.61 -0.16
CA VAL A 89 15.79 -4.03 -1.51
C VAL A 89 15.61 -2.51 -1.49
N ILE A 90 14.83 -1.98 -0.54
CA ILE A 90 14.63 -0.54 -0.37
C ILE A 90 15.82 0.08 0.39
N GLN A 91 16.40 -0.65 1.34
CA GLN A 91 17.64 -0.22 1.98
C GLN A 91 18.77 -0.08 0.95
N ASP A 92 18.94 -1.07 0.07
CA ASP A 92 19.97 -1.04 -0.98
C ASP A 92 19.63 -0.01 -2.06
N HIS A 93 18.34 0.19 -2.39
CA HIS A 93 17.88 1.29 -3.24
C HIS A 93 18.37 2.64 -2.72
N CYS A 94 18.08 2.96 -1.45
CA CYS A 94 18.51 4.21 -0.83
C CYS A 94 20.04 4.36 -0.74
N CYS A 95 20.80 3.27 -0.91
CA CYS A 95 22.26 3.29 -0.89
C CYS A 95 22.88 3.42 -2.29
N CYS A 96 22.32 2.70 -3.26
CA CYS A 96 22.91 2.52 -4.58
C CYS A 96 22.31 3.42 -5.65
N ASP A 97 20.99 3.62 -5.59
CA ASP A 97 20.30 4.45 -6.55
C ASP A 97 20.41 5.93 -6.16
N ARG A 98 20.27 6.77 -7.19
CA ARG A 98 20.20 8.22 -7.02
C ARG A 98 18.82 8.66 -7.47
N LYS A 99 18.28 9.72 -6.86
CA LYS A 99 16.96 10.32 -7.20
C LYS A 99 16.71 10.73 -8.66
N PHE A 100 17.67 10.59 -9.58
CA PHE A 100 17.47 11.00 -10.97
C PHE A 100 16.30 10.25 -11.61
N HIS A 101 16.13 8.97 -11.27
CA HIS A 101 14.93 8.20 -11.60
C HIS A 101 14.57 7.30 -10.42
N GLU A 102 13.36 7.50 -9.89
CA GLU A 102 12.78 6.63 -8.87
C GLU A 102 12.57 5.23 -9.45
N ALA A 103 13.28 4.23 -8.92
CA ALA A 103 13.23 2.86 -9.41
C ALA A 103 12.02 2.08 -8.87
N PHE A 104 11.58 2.41 -7.66
CA PHE A 104 10.45 1.80 -6.98
C PHE A 104 9.35 2.82 -6.66
N PRO A 105 8.76 3.50 -7.67
CA PRO A 105 7.77 4.55 -7.44
C PRO A 105 6.45 4.02 -6.85
N TYR A 106 6.30 2.70 -6.80
CA TYR A 106 5.14 1.96 -6.31
C TYR A 106 5.33 1.36 -4.92
N VAL A 107 6.44 1.69 -4.24
CA VAL A 107 6.73 1.27 -2.87
C VAL A 107 6.89 2.52 -2.02
N GLU A 108 6.13 2.64 -0.95
CA GLU A 108 6.29 3.75 0.00
C GLU A 108 7.65 3.66 0.69
N HIS A 109 8.46 4.71 0.62
CA HIS A 109 9.76 4.78 1.30
C HIS A 109 10.30 6.20 1.40
N THR A 110 11.31 6.40 2.25
CA THR A 110 12.06 7.67 2.37
C THR A 110 13.55 7.36 2.39
N CYS A 111 14.30 7.92 1.45
CA CYS A 111 15.75 7.82 1.42
C CYS A 111 16.39 9.07 2.01
N PHE A 112 17.50 8.86 2.73
CA PHE A 112 18.24 9.92 3.41
C PHE A 112 19.66 10.00 2.86
N VAL A 113 20.13 11.22 2.59
CA VAL A 113 21.55 11.50 2.38
C VAL A 113 22.29 11.23 3.68
N ARG A 114 23.23 10.29 3.66
CA ARG A 114 24.08 9.96 4.80
C ARG A 114 25.47 10.56 4.57
N GLU A 115 26.03 11.15 5.62
CA GLU A 115 27.42 11.67 5.62
C GLU A 115 28.47 10.54 5.57
N ARG A 116 28.09 9.30 5.94
CA ARG A 116 28.94 8.10 5.87
C ARG A 116 28.54 7.19 4.71
N LEU A 117 29.51 6.39 4.25
CA LEU A 117 29.30 5.32 3.27
C LEU A 117 28.17 4.40 3.77
N CYS A 118 27.11 4.28 2.97
CA CYS A 118 26.04 3.32 3.22
C CYS A 118 26.54 1.89 2.99
N SER A 119 25.92 0.92 3.67
CA SER A 119 26.21 -0.51 3.50
C SER A 119 25.04 -1.18 2.81
N THR A 120 25.34 -1.95 1.78
CA THR A 120 24.37 -2.78 1.08
C THR A 120 24.23 -4.15 1.75
N VAL A 121 23.05 -4.75 1.65
CA VAL A 121 22.78 -6.15 2.06
C VAL A 121 23.35 -7.11 1.03
N VAL A 122 23.19 -6.80 -0.26
CA VAL A 122 23.90 -7.50 -1.34
C VAL A 122 25.37 -7.05 -1.39
N PRO A 123 26.28 -7.84 -1.98
CA PRO A 123 27.73 -7.57 -1.92
C PRO A 123 28.17 -6.20 -2.44
N ASN A 124 27.45 -5.61 -3.40
CA ASN A 124 27.75 -4.28 -3.95
C ASN A 124 26.58 -3.77 -4.83
N CYS A 125 26.63 -2.48 -5.19
CA CYS A 125 25.62 -1.84 -6.03
C CYS A 125 25.51 -2.40 -7.45
N GLY A 126 26.54 -3.07 -7.98
CA GLY A 126 26.45 -3.78 -9.26
C GLY A 126 25.57 -5.02 -9.18
N GLU A 127 25.70 -5.78 -8.09
CA GLU A 127 24.85 -6.95 -7.81
C GLU A 127 23.42 -6.52 -7.49
N TYR A 128 23.24 -5.42 -6.75
CA TYR A 128 21.94 -4.78 -6.56
C TYR A 128 21.28 -4.46 -7.90
N ALA A 129 21.96 -3.72 -8.79
CA ALA A 129 21.39 -3.30 -10.08
C ALA A 129 20.99 -4.50 -10.95
N ARG A 130 21.78 -5.59 -10.92
CA ARG A 130 21.44 -6.85 -11.58
C ARG A 130 20.16 -7.46 -11.03
N ILE A 131 20.05 -7.60 -9.70
CA ILE A 131 18.90 -8.23 -9.04
C ILE A 131 17.65 -7.34 -9.17
N GLN A 132 17.80 -6.03 -9.06
CA GLN A 132 16.74 -5.04 -9.27
C GLN A 132 16.11 -5.20 -10.66
N ASN A 133 16.94 -5.12 -11.71
CA ASN A 133 16.48 -5.13 -13.10
C ASN A 133 15.97 -6.51 -13.57
N CYS A 134 16.57 -7.59 -13.08
CA CYS A 134 16.20 -8.94 -13.50
C CYS A 134 15.11 -9.61 -12.65
N CYS A 135 14.97 -9.20 -11.39
CA CYS A 135 14.10 -9.88 -10.43
C CYS A 135 13.13 -8.92 -9.77
N CYS A 136 13.61 -7.86 -9.11
CA CYS A 136 12.77 -7.15 -8.16
C CYS A 136 11.65 -6.37 -8.83
N HIS A 137 11.86 -5.76 -9.99
CA HIS A 137 10.76 -5.07 -10.66
C HIS A 137 9.55 -5.96 -10.95
N GLN A 138 9.78 -7.19 -11.43
CA GLN A 138 8.71 -8.16 -11.68
C GLN A 138 8.03 -8.60 -10.38
N TYR A 139 8.80 -9.11 -9.42
CA TYR A 139 8.24 -9.72 -8.21
C TYR A 139 7.61 -8.68 -7.28
N LEU A 140 8.33 -7.60 -6.99
CA LEU A 140 7.84 -6.53 -6.14
C LEU A 140 6.68 -5.79 -6.82
N GLY A 141 6.79 -5.54 -8.13
CA GLY A 141 5.70 -4.94 -8.90
C GLY A 141 4.43 -5.79 -8.89
N ALA A 142 4.54 -7.12 -9.00
CA ALA A 142 3.40 -8.03 -8.90
C ALA A 142 2.75 -7.99 -7.51
N LYS A 143 3.54 -8.00 -6.43
CA LYS A 143 3.06 -7.87 -5.04
C LYS A 143 2.24 -6.59 -4.86
N TRP A 144 2.77 -5.45 -5.31
CA TRP A 144 2.11 -4.15 -5.13
C TRP A 144 0.88 -3.98 -6.04
N LYS A 145 0.96 -4.45 -7.30
CA LYS A 145 -0.21 -4.48 -8.19
C LYS A 145 -1.35 -5.29 -7.57
N GLN A 146 -1.05 -6.48 -7.03
CA GLN A 146 -2.06 -7.31 -6.35
C GLN A 146 -2.66 -6.59 -5.16
N LYS A 147 -1.83 -5.98 -4.30
CA LYS A 147 -2.26 -5.22 -3.11
C LYS A 147 -3.26 -4.12 -3.49
N THR A 148 -2.98 -3.34 -4.53
CA THR A 148 -3.88 -2.27 -5.01
C THR A 148 -5.14 -2.80 -5.68
N SER A 149 -5.07 -3.92 -6.42
CA SER A 149 -6.24 -4.52 -7.05
C SER A 149 -7.17 -5.23 -6.07
N SER A 150 -6.65 -5.70 -4.93
CA SER A 150 -7.42 -6.33 -3.86
C SER A 150 -8.06 -5.34 -2.88
N ALA A 151 -7.78 -4.04 -3.03
CA ALA A 151 -8.43 -3.01 -2.22
C ALA A 151 -9.95 -3.04 -2.47
N PRO A 152 -10.80 -3.08 -1.43
CA PRO A 152 -12.23 -3.22 -1.62
C PRO A 152 -12.80 -2.08 -2.48
N TRP A 153 -13.41 -2.44 -3.61
CA TRP A 153 -14.20 -1.56 -4.48
C TRP A 153 -15.53 -1.16 -3.81
N PHE A 154 -15.52 -0.81 -2.52
CA PHE A 154 -16.73 -0.34 -1.86
C PHE A 154 -16.91 1.16 -2.09
N LYS A 155 -17.20 1.60 -3.32
CA LYS A 155 -17.97 2.84 -3.60
C LYS A 155 -18.49 2.82 -5.04
N SER A 156 -19.72 2.32 -5.23
CA SER A 156 -20.55 2.80 -6.35
C SER A 156 -22.04 2.43 -6.24
N TRP A 157 -22.44 1.49 -5.38
CA TRP A 157 -23.84 1.05 -5.30
C TRP A 157 -24.66 1.66 -4.15
N GLU A 158 -24.03 2.41 -3.23
CA GLU A 158 -24.75 3.00 -2.08
C GLU A 158 -25.58 4.26 -2.39
N LEU A 159 -25.53 4.81 -3.61
CA LEU A 159 -26.36 5.97 -3.97
C LEU A 159 -27.76 5.60 -4.52
N SER A 160 -28.11 4.31 -4.61
CA SER A 160 -29.39 3.88 -5.21
C SER A 160 -30.48 3.50 -4.20
N ILE A 161 -30.23 3.52 -2.89
CA ILE A 161 -31.22 3.07 -1.86
C ILE A 161 -32.02 4.24 -1.25
N LEU A 162 -31.66 5.49 -1.52
CA LEU A 162 -32.39 6.66 -1.00
C LEU A 162 -33.81 6.89 -1.56
N PRO A 163 -34.20 6.51 -2.80
CA PRO A 163 -35.56 6.77 -3.28
C PRO A 163 -36.63 5.79 -2.76
N ALA A 164 -36.23 4.58 -2.33
CA ALA A 164 -37.19 3.53 -1.97
C ALA A 164 -37.82 3.77 -0.57
N VAL A 165 -37.10 4.43 0.34
CA VAL A 165 -37.57 4.72 1.71
C VAL A 165 -38.59 5.87 1.73
N LEU A 166 -38.52 6.81 0.79
CA LEU A 166 -39.42 7.97 0.78
C LEU A 166 -40.83 7.65 0.25
N SER A 167 -40.95 6.63 -0.60
CA SER A 167 -42.22 6.21 -1.19
C SER A 167 -43.10 5.41 -0.21
N THR A 168 -42.51 4.64 0.71
CA THR A 168 -43.26 3.85 1.70
C THR A 168 -43.83 4.72 2.82
N LEU A 169 -43.16 5.83 3.18
CA LEU A 169 -43.65 6.81 4.16
C LEU A 169 -44.92 7.54 3.68
N ARG A 170 -45.08 7.77 2.37
CA ARG A 170 -46.28 8.46 1.84
C ARG A 170 -47.54 7.59 1.82
N LEU A 171 -47.44 6.28 1.69
CA LEU A 171 -48.63 5.40 1.75
C LEU A 171 -49.21 5.27 3.16
N CYS A 172 -48.43 5.55 4.21
CA CYS A 172 -48.88 5.40 5.59
C CYS A 172 -49.59 6.65 6.16
N GLN A 173 -49.59 7.77 5.42
CA GLN A 173 -50.30 9.00 5.83
C GLN A 173 -51.73 9.11 5.29
N HIS A 174 -52.15 8.18 4.42
CA HIS A 174 -53.47 8.20 3.76
C HIS A 174 -54.39 7.03 4.11
N ILE A 175 -54.06 6.25 5.16
CA ILE A 175 -54.92 5.21 5.75
C ILE A 175 -55.08 5.52 7.24
#